data_AF-A0A3M7T1F2-F1
#
_entry.id   AF-A0A3M7T1F2-F1
#
_cell.length_a   1.000
_cell.length_b   1.000
_cell.length_c   1.000
_cell.angle_alpha   90.00
_cell.angle_beta   90.00
_cell.angle_gamma   90.00
#
_symmetry.space_group_name_H-M   'P 1'
#
loop_
_entity.id
_entity.type
_entity.pdbx_description
1 polymer ?
#
loop_
_entity_poly.entity_id
_entity_poly.type
_entity_poly.pdbx_seq_one_letter_code
_entity_poly.pdbx_strand_id
1 'polypeptide(L)'
;MNLFSALPALFPGLPAPTIPSLNFSAQQVAQVCEQLEESGDTDRLARFLWSLSVIPGSNLLTQHESIIRARAIVAFQQNNYRELYTLLENHKFTRDSHPKLQAMWMEAHYQEAEKLRGRPLGPVDKYRVRKKFPLPRTIWDGEQKTHCFKERTRGLLREWYLQDPYPNPAKKRELAQATGLTATQVGNWFKNRRQRDRAAAAKNRNSNNQYDSQTASSSNHNYSPPSSPELDPDVTD
;
A
#
# COMPACT_ATOMS: atom_id res chain seq x y z
N MET A 1 29.27 -1.86 -33.75
CA MET A 1 30.53 -1.12 -33.93
C MET A 1 31.15 -0.96 -32.56
N ASN A 2 32.07 -1.86 -32.21
CA ASN A 2 32.74 -1.91 -30.91
C ASN A 2 33.99 -1.00 -30.96
N LEU A 3 33.98 0.07 -30.15
CA LEU A 3 35.12 0.97 -29.97
C LEU A 3 35.94 0.54 -28.75
N PHE A 4 36.66 -0.58 -28.86
CA PHE A 4 37.74 -0.91 -27.93
C PHE A 4 38.92 -1.45 -28.73
N SER A 5 39.60 -0.53 -29.43
CA SER A 5 40.95 -0.78 -29.92
C SER A 5 41.94 -0.47 -28.80
N ALA A 6 42.72 -1.51 -28.51
CA ALA A 6 43.92 -1.58 -27.69
C ALA A 6 44.69 -0.25 -27.51
N LEU A 7 44.88 0.15 -26.26
CA LEU A 7 46.01 0.97 -25.83
C LEU A 7 47.18 0.04 -25.47
N PRO A 8 48.43 0.36 -25.87
CA PRO A 8 49.58 -0.46 -25.53
C PRO A 8 49.93 -0.27 -24.04
N ALA A 9 50.19 -1.40 -23.39
CA ALA A 9 50.66 -1.47 -22.02
C ALA A 9 52.07 -0.85 -21.90
N LEU A 10 52.13 0.42 -21.52
CA LEU A 10 53.36 1.08 -21.10
C LEU A 10 53.26 1.23 -19.59
N PHE A 11 53.94 0.36 -18.83
CA PHE A 11 54.43 0.49 -17.43
C PHE A 11 54.56 -0.92 -16.82
N PRO A 12 55.73 -1.56 -16.87
CA PRO A 12 55.98 -2.79 -16.12
C PRO A 12 56.31 -2.40 -14.67
N GLY A 13 55.42 -2.70 -13.73
CA GLY A 13 55.77 -2.67 -12.30
C GLY A 13 54.85 -1.92 -11.35
N LEU A 14 53.66 -1.47 -11.75
CA LEU A 14 52.65 -1.08 -10.77
C LEU A 14 52.01 -2.35 -10.18
N PRO A 15 52.14 -2.61 -8.86
CA PRO A 15 51.35 -3.66 -8.24
C PRO A 15 49.88 -3.36 -8.51
N ALA A 16 49.12 -4.35 -8.99
CA ALA A 16 47.68 -4.23 -9.07
C ALA A 16 47.16 -3.70 -7.72
N PRO A 17 46.20 -2.77 -7.69
CA PRO A 17 45.66 -2.29 -6.42
C PRO A 17 45.14 -3.51 -5.65
N THR A 18 45.91 -3.96 -4.66
CA THR A 18 45.52 -5.04 -3.77
C THR A 18 44.40 -4.47 -2.94
N ILE A 19 43.16 -4.75 -3.34
CA ILE A 19 42.00 -4.43 -2.52
C ILE A 19 42.25 -5.16 -1.20
N PRO A 20 42.36 -4.45 -0.06
CA PRO A 20 42.66 -5.09 1.21
C PRO A 20 41.58 -6.13 1.49
N SER A 21 41.99 -7.40 1.56
CA SER A 21 41.10 -8.49 1.97
C SER A 21 40.83 -8.32 3.47
N LEU A 22 39.80 -7.56 3.80
CA LEU A 22 39.34 -7.40 5.16
C LEU A 22 38.58 -8.66 5.58
N ASN A 23 39.23 -9.48 6.41
CA ASN A 23 38.68 -10.72 6.95
C ASN A 23 37.81 -10.45 8.20
N PHE A 24 36.83 -9.54 8.09
CA PHE A 24 35.91 -9.26 9.18
C PHE A 24 34.85 -10.35 9.30
N SER A 25 34.54 -10.76 10.54
CA SER A 25 33.41 -11.64 10.79
C SER A 25 32.08 -10.89 10.61
N ALA A 26 31.00 -11.60 10.27
CA ALA A 26 29.65 -11.02 10.18
C ALA A 26 29.26 -10.26 11.46
N GLN A 27 29.67 -10.76 12.62
CA GLN A 27 29.40 -10.15 13.92
C GLN A 27 30.17 -8.84 14.13
N GLN A 28 31.43 -8.76 13.70
CA GLN A 28 32.19 -7.51 13.79
C GLN A 28 31.57 -6.42 12.91
N VAL A 29 31.17 -6.78 11.69
CA VAL A 29 30.49 -5.84 10.78
C VAL A 29 29.14 -5.41 11.36
N ALA A 30 28.39 -6.33 11.97
CA ALA A 30 27.13 -6.03 12.64
C ALA A 30 27.30 -5.03 13.80
N GLN A 31 28.30 -5.24 14.66
CA GLN A 31 28.62 -4.34 15.77
C GLN A 31 28.98 -2.93 15.28
N VAL A 32 29.75 -2.80 14.19
CA VAL A 32 30.06 -1.50 13.59
C VAL A 32 28.80 -0.83 13.04
N CYS A 33 27.89 -1.59 12.41
CA CYS A 33 26.62 -1.07 11.92
C CYS A 33 25.74 -0.56 13.07
N GLU A 34 25.67 -1.30 14.17
CA GLU A 34 24.91 -0.94 15.37
C GLU A 34 25.46 0.34 16.01
N GLN A 35 26.78 0.44 16.17
CA GLN A 35 27.42 1.62 16.75
C GLN A 35 27.23 2.86 15.87
N LEU A 36 27.36 2.72 14.54
CA LEU A 36 27.10 3.81 13.60
C LEU A 36 25.63 4.21 13.60
N GLU A 37 24.71 3.25 13.70
CA GLU A 37 23.28 3.50 13.84
C GLU A 37 22.95 4.29 15.13
N GLU A 38 23.54 3.94 16.27
CA GLU A 38 23.36 4.64 17.55
C GLU A 38 23.93 6.06 17.53
N SER A 39 25.06 6.25 16.86
CA SER A 39 25.68 7.57 16.71
C SER A 39 24.88 8.53 15.82
N GLY A 40 23.97 7.99 14.99
CA GLY A 40 23.18 8.77 14.03
C GLY A 40 23.95 9.26 12.80
N ASP A 41 25.23 8.91 12.64
CA ASP A 41 26.05 9.28 11.48
C ASP A 41 25.72 8.40 10.27
N THR A 42 24.59 8.70 9.64
CA THR A 42 24.07 7.97 8.48
C THR A 42 24.98 8.08 7.25
N ASP A 43 25.76 9.15 7.11
CA ASP A 43 26.70 9.33 6.01
C ASP A 43 27.91 8.40 6.14
N ARG A 44 28.46 8.24 7.35
CA ARG A 44 29.50 7.23 7.61
C ARG A 44 28.95 5.82 7.43
N LEU A 45 27.73 5.57 7.89
CA LEU A 45 27.06 4.27 7.69
C LEU A 45 26.91 3.93 6.21
N ALA A 46 26.50 4.90 5.37
CA ALA A 46 26.37 4.71 3.93
C ALA A 46 27.72 4.37 3.26
N ARG A 47 28.79 5.10 3.61
CA ARG A 47 30.14 4.82 3.07
C ARG A 47 30.65 3.44 3.50
N PHE A 48 30.41 3.05 4.75
CA PHE A 48 30.77 1.74 5.27
C PHE A 48 30.01 0.62 4.56
N LEU A 49 28.70 0.75 4.37
CA LEU A 49 27.91 -0.23 3.63
C LEU A 49 28.33 -0.33 2.15
N TRP A 50 28.69 0.79 1.53
CA TRP A 50 29.22 0.79 0.18
C TRP A 50 30.53 0.01 0.07
N SER A 51 31.48 0.21 1.01
CA SER A 51 32.75 -0.53 0.98
C SER A 51 32.55 -2.03 1.13
N LEU A 52 31.58 -2.48 1.93
CA LEU A 52 31.23 -3.90 2.06
C LEU A 52 30.67 -4.50 0.75
N SER A 53 29.91 -3.72 -0.02
CA SER A 53 29.32 -4.19 -1.29
C SER A 53 30.36 -4.40 -2.39
N VAL A 54 31.50 -3.70 -2.31
CA VAL A 54 32.58 -3.77 -3.30
C VAL A 54 33.51 -4.97 -3.02
N ILE A 55 33.49 -5.52 -1.81
CA ILE A 55 34.36 -6.65 -1.43
C ILE A 55 33.77 -7.98 -1.96
N PRO A 56 34.51 -8.75 -2.77
CA PRO A 56 34.07 -10.07 -3.24
C PRO A 56 33.89 -11.04 -2.05
N GLY A 57 32.78 -11.78 -2.01
CA GLY A 57 32.47 -12.74 -0.93
C GLY A 57 31.61 -12.18 0.22
N SER A 58 31.25 -10.90 0.17
CA SER A 58 30.42 -10.24 1.18
C SER A 58 28.95 -10.71 1.21
N ASN A 59 28.50 -11.51 0.24
CA ASN A 59 27.11 -11.98 0.13
C ASN A 59 26.59 -12.61 1.43
N LEU A 60 27.41 -13.39 2.14
CA LEU A 60 27.02 -13.99 3.41
C LEU A 60 26.93 -12.96 4.55
N LEU A 61 27.79 -11.93 4.53
CA LEU A 61 27.76 -10.80 5.47
C LEU A 61 26.47 -9.99 5.26
N THR A 62 26.05 -9.77 4.01
CA THR A 62 24.87 -8.93 3.68
C THR A 62 23.53 -9.51 4.16
N GLN A 63 23.49 -10.77 4.60
CA GLN A 63 22.28 -11.39 5.14
C GLN A 63 22.07 -11.15 6.64
N HIS A 64 23.07 -10.61 7.35
CA HIS A 64 22.92 -10.32 8.77
C HIS A 64 21.89 -9.21 9.00
N GLU A 65 20.98 -9.40 9.96
CA GLU A 65 19.88 -8.48 10.23
C GLU A 65 20.36 -7.04 10.46
N SER A 66 21.39 -6.83 11.28
CA SER A 66 21.93 -5.50 11.57
C SER A 66 22.40 -4.76 10.31
N ILE A 67 22.92 -5.48 9.32
CA ILE A 67 23.38 -4.90 8.06
C ILE A 67 22.18 -4.54 7.18
N ILE A 68 21.17 -5.41 7.10
CA ILE A 68 19.93 -5.13 6.36
C ILE A 68 19.20 -3.92 6.97
N ARG A 69 19.13 -3.85 8.30
CA ARG A 69 18.56 -2.72 9.04
C ARG A 69 19.33 -1.43 8.76
N ALA A 70 20.67 -1.46 8.82
CA ALA A 70 21.51 -0.33 8.48
C ALA A 70 21.29 0.15 7.03
N ARG A 71 21.17 -0.78 6.07
CA ARG A 71 20.82 -0.46 4.68
C ARG A 71 19.44 0.18 4.56
N ALA A 72 18.45 -0.32 5.28
CA ALA A 72 17.10 0.27 5.31
C ALA A 72 17.13 1.71 5.83
N ILE A 73 17.91 1.98 6.89
CA ILE A 73 18.09 3.33 7.44
C ILE A 73 18.73 4.27 6.42
N VAL A 74 19.80 3.83 5.76
CA VAL A 74 20.47 4.63 4.72
C VAL A 74 19.54 4.90 3.54
N ALA A 75 18.80 3.89 3.07
CA ALA A 75 17.83 4.04 2.00
C ALA A 75 16.72 5.04 2.36
N PHE A 76 16.25 5.03 3.61
CA PHE A 76 15.27 5.99 4.12
C PHE A 76 15.83 7.43 4.09
N GLN A 77 17.05 7.64 4.60
CA GLN A 77 17.69 8.97 4.63
C GLN A 77 17.97 9.54 3.23
N GLN A 78 18.28 8.66 2.26
CA GLN A 78 18.52 9.04 0.86
C GLN A 78 17.22 9.24 0.06
N ASN A 79 16.05 9.12 0.68
CA ASN A 79 14.73 9.13 0.02
C ASN A 79 14.59 8.03 -1.06
N ASN A 80 15.38 6.95 -0.98
CA ASN A 80 15.26 5.79 -1.84
C ASN A 80 14.25 4.80 -1.24
N TYR A 81 12.98 5.21 -1.22
CA TYR A 81 11.95 4.40 -0.57
C TYR A 81 11.69 3.06 -1.27
N ARG A 82 11.98 2.96 -2.58
CA ARG A 82 11.84 1.69 -3.32
C ARG A 82 12.75 0.61 -2.73
N GLU A 83 14.00 0.94 -2.44
CA GLU A 83 14.93 -0.01 -1.80
C GLU A 83 14.47 -0.32 -0.37
N LEU A 84 14.07 0.70 0.40
CA LEU A 84 13.52 0.53 1.75
C LEU A 84 12.38 -0.50 1.76
N TYR A 85 11.37 -0.35 0.89
CA TYR A 85 10.24 -1.27 0.81
C TYR A 85 10.69 -2.69 0.46
N THR A 86 11.58 -2.82 -0.53
CA THR A 86 12.13 -4.11 -0.95
C THR A 86 12.86 -4.82 0.21
N LEU A 87 13.65 -4.08 0.99
CA LEU A 87 14.37 -4.64 2.13
C LEU A 87 13.39 -5.10 3.23
N LEU A 88 12.43 -4.25 3.56
CA LEU A 88 11.46 -4.53 4.63
C LEU A 88 10.49 -5.65 4.28
N GLU A 89 10.10 -5.82 3.02
CA GLU A 89 9.16 -6.88 2.60
C GLU A 89 9.81 -8.27 2.50
N ASN A 90 11.12 -8.34 2.23
CA ASN A 90 11.79 -9.60 1.90
C ASN A 90 12.63 -10.21 3.04
N HIS A 91 12.91 -9.46 4.10
CA HIS A 91 13.76 -9.93 5.21
C HIS A 91 12.99 -9.93 6.53
N LYS A 92 13.20 -10.96 7.35
CA LYS A 92 12.62 -11.03 8.70
C LYS A 92 13.51 -10.29 9.68
N PHE A 93 12.89 -9.62 10.64
CA PHE A 93 13.58 -8.87 11.68
C PHE A 93 13.17 -9.35 13.07
N THR A 94 14.07 -9.20 14.03
CA THR A 94 13.78 -9.37 15.46
C THR A 94 12.77 -8.34 15.94
N ARG A 95 12.01 -8.70 16.99
CA ARG A 95 10.95 -7.85 17.55
C ARG A 95 11.46 -6.51 18.07
N ASP A 96 12.70 -6.45 18.53
CA ASP A 96 13.31 -5.21 19.05
C ASP A 96 13.52 -4.18 17.95
N SER A 97 13.80 -4.63 16.73
CA SER A 97 13.95 -3.77 15.55
C SER A 97 12.60 -3.28 14.99
N HIS A 98 11.50 -4.00 15.24
CA HIS A 98 10.20 -3.73 14.61
C HIS A 98 9.70 -2.29 14.77
N PRO A 99 9.68 -1.67 15.96
CA PRO A 99 9.13 -0.32 16.13
C PRO A 99 9.80 0.72 15.23
N LYS A 100 11.13 0.65 15.10
CA LYS A 100 11.91 1.56 14.27
C LYS A 100 11.62 1.36 12.78
N LEU A 101 11.56 0.10 12.33
CA LEU A 101 11.27 -0.24 10.94
C LEU A 101 9.83 0.13 10.54
N GLN A 102 8.87 -0.11 11.42
CA GLN A 102 7.47 0.28 11.23
C GLN A 102 7.32 1.80 11.10
N ALA A 103 8.04 2.57 11.93
CA ALA A 103 8.06 4.02 11.86
C ALA A 103 8.60 4.50 10.50
N MET A 104 9.75 3.99 10.05
CA MET A 104 10.33 4.34 8.75
C MET A 104 9.40 3.99 7.58
N TRP A 105 8.78 2.80 7.60
CA TRP A 105 7.83 2.38 6.57
C TRP A 105 6.64 3.34 6.47
N MET A 106 6.05 3.72 7.62
CA MET A 106 4.91 4.63 7.66
C MET A 106 5.30 6.05 7.25
N GLU A 107 6.45 6.52 7.72
CA GLU A 107 6.94 7.86 7.42
C GLU A 107 7.29 8.00 5.94
N ALA A 108 7.96 7.02 5.34
CA ALA A 108 8.28 7.01 3.92
C ALA A 108 7.01 7.16 3.07
N HIS A 109 5.96 6.36 3.35
CA HIS A 109 4.70 6.48 2.64
C HIS A 109 3.95 7.79 2.91
N TYR A 110 4.12 8.41 4.09
CA TYR A 110 3.58 9.74 4.33
C TYR A 110 4.31 10.80 3.49
N GLN A 111 5.65 10.77 3.46
CA GLN A 111 6.46 11.71 2.69
C GLN A 111 6.15 11.61 1.18
N GLU A 112 6.04 10.39 0.63
CA GLU A 112 5.61 10.20 -0.76
C GLU A 112 4.22 10.77 -1.04
N ALA A 113 3.26 10.53 -0.13
CA ALA A 113 1.89 11.01 -0.29
C ALA A 113 1.76 12.54 -0.10
N GLU A 114 2.58 13.16 0.75
CA GLU A 114 2.69 14.62 0.91
C GLU A 114 3.27 15.24 -0.36
N LYS A 115 4.36 14.68 -0.87
CA LYS A 115 5.00 15.12 -2.11
C LYS A 115 4.06 15.05 -3.30
N LEU A 116 3.29 13.96 -3.43
CA LEU A 116 2.31 13.80 -4.50
C LEU A 116 1.15 14.79 -4.40
N ARG A 117 0.74 15.18 -3.19
CA ARG A 117 -0.39 16.10 -2.97
C ARG A 117 0.00 17.57 -2.90
N GLY A 118 1.29 17.88 -2.68
CA GLY A 118 1.79 19.23 -2.49
C GLY A 118 1.29 19.92 -1.22
N ARG A 119 0.81 19.16 -0.22
CA ARG A 119 0.30 19.69 1.06
C ARG A 119 0.51 18.68 2.19
N PRO A 120 0.64 19.12 3.44
CA PRO A 120 0.78 18.23 4.59
C PRO A 120 -0.45 17.32 4.77
N LEU A 121 -0.23 16.08 5.19
CA LEU A 121 -1.29 15.09 5.36
C LEU A 121 -2.08 15.34 6.65
N GLY A 122 -3.40 15.49 6.51
CA GLY A 122 -4.31 15.50 7.65
C GLY A 122 -4.56 14.08 8.22
N PRO A 123 -5.22 13.96 9.38
CA PRO A 123 -5.49 12.68 10.04
C PRO A 123 -6.22 11.65 9.14
N VAL A 124 -7.16 12.13 8.32
CA VAL A 124 -7.92 11.27 7.38
C VAL A 124 -7.03 10.76 6.26
N ASP A 125 -6.14 11.59 5.73
CA ASP A 125 -5.23 11.18 4.67
C ASP A 125 -4.18 10.21 5.20
N LYS A 126 -3.62 10.44 6.40
CA LYS A 126 -2.75 9.46 7.08
C LYS A 126 -3.46 8.13 7.34
N TYR A 127 -4.74 8.14 7.69
CA TYR A 127 -5.54 6.91 7.78
C TYR A 127 -5.66 6.19 6.42
N ARG A 128 -5.90 6.91 5.33
CA ARG A 128 -5.97 6.33 3.98
C ARG A 128 -4.64 5.70 3.57
N VAL A 129 -3.52 6.35 3.87
CA VAL A 129 -2.17 5.81 3.59
C VAL A 129 -1.94 4.50 4.34
N ARG A 130 -2.16 4.47 5.67
CA ARG A 130 -2.04 3.25 6.49
C ARG A 130 -2.90 2.09 5.99
N LYS A 131 -4.09 2.41 5.48
CA LYS A 131 -5.00 1.41 4.93
C LYS A 131 -4.56 0.90 3.55
N LYS A 132 -3.97 1.77 2.72
CA LYS A 132 -3.48 1.41 1.39
C LYS A 132 -2.18 0.60 1.46
N PHE A 133 -1.32 0.93 2.42
CA PHE A 133 0.00 0.33 2.61
C PHE A 133 0.11 -0.24 4.04
N PRO A 134 -0.53 -1.39 4.33
CA PRO A 134 -0.41 -2.02 5.63
C PRO A 134 1.04 -2.46 5.88
N LEU A 135 1.40 -2.60 7.15
CA LEU A 135 2.74 -3.08 7.54
C LEU A 135 2.97 -4.51 7.01
N PRO A 136 4.14 -4.80 6.41
CA PRO A 136 4.45 -6.13 5.92
C PRO A 136 4.68 -7.10 7.09
N ARG A 137 4.38 -8.39 6.86
CA ARG A 137 4.43 -9.46 7.90
C ARG A 137 5.83 -9.71 8.47
N THR A 138 6.85 -9.25 7.77
CA THR A 138 8.26 -9.30 8.13
C THR A 138 8.63 -8.39 9.31
N ILE A 139 7.89 -7.29 9.50
CA ILE A 139 8.08 -6.32 10.58
C ILE A 139 6.83 -6.19 11.46
N TRP A 140 5.85 -7.08 11.29
CA TRP A 140 4.57 -7.05 12.00
C TRP A 140 3.97 -8.47 12.12
N ASP A 141 3.67 -8.89 13.35
CA ASP A 141 3.19 -10.25 13.65
C ASP A 141 1.74 -10.54 13.20
N GLY A 142 1.08 -9.56 12.60
CA GLY A 142 -0.22 -9.76 11.96
C GLY A 142 -1.41 -9.73 12.91
N GLU A 143 -1.26 -9.28 14.16
CA GLU A 143 -2.39 -9.01 15.04
C GLU A 143 -3.21 -7.83 14.51
N GLN A 144 -4.07 -8.11 13.55
CA GLN A 144 -5.00 -7.14 13.03
C GLN A 144 -6.20 -7.07 13.97
N LYS A 145 -6.29 -6.02 14.78
CA LYS A 145 -7.53 -5.69 15.47
C LYS A 145 -8.59 -5.35 14.42
N THR A 146 -9.51 -6.28 14.18
CA THR A 146 -10.69 -5.97 13.38
C THR A 146 -11.51 -4.92 14.14
N HIS A 147 -11.51 -3.69 13.63
CA HIS A 147 -12.32 -2.61 14.17
C HIS A 147 -13.79 -2.68 13.69
N CYS A 148 -14.18 -3.78 13.04
CA CYS A 148 -15.58 -4.06 12.77
C CYS A 148 -16.25 -4.60 14.03
N PHE A 149 -17.47 -4.14 14.30
CA PHE A 149 -18.29 -4.75 15.35
C PHE A 149 -18.51 -6.25 15.07
N LYS A 150 -18.80 -7.04 16.10
CA LYS A 150 -19.17 -8.46 15.96
C LYS A 150 -20.38 -8.60 15.03
N GLU A 151 -20.49 -9.72 14.31
CA GLU A 151 -21.56 -9.88 13.31
C GLU A 151 -22.97 -9.78 13.92
N ARG A 152 -23.17 -10.31 15.14
CA ARG A 152 -24.42 -10.13 15.91
C ARG A 152 -24.80 -8.65 16.07
N THR A 153 -23.84 -7.82 16.49
CA THR A 153 -24.03 -6.37 16.65
C THR A 153 -24.31 -5.69 15.30
N ARG A 154 -23.61 -6.08 14.24
CA ARG A 154 -23.81 -5.56 12.89
C ARG A 154 -25.20 -5.91 12.36
N GLY A 155 -25.66 -7.14 12.57
CA GLY A 155 -26.99 -7.61 12.19
C GLY A 155 -28.07 -6.76 12.85
N LEU A 156 -28.00 -6.57 14.18
CA LEU A 156 -28.98 -5.76 14.92
C LEU A 156 -29.05 -4.31 14.39
N LEU A 157 -27.90 -3.68 14.13
CA LEU A 157 -27.86 -2.32 13.59
C LEU A 157 -28.43 -2.22 12.16
N ARG A 158 -28.22 -3.25 11.32
CA ARG A 158 -28.79 -3.31 9.96
C ARG A 158 -30.29 -3.46 9.99
N GLU A 159 -30.82 -4.34 10.85
CA GLU A 159 -32.27 -4.56 11.00
C GLU A 159 -32.97 -3.25 11.39
N TRP A 160 -32.47 -2.59 12.44
CA TRP A 160 -33.00 -1.29 12.87
C TRP A 160 -32.89 -0.20 11.82
N TYR A 161 -31.84 -0.22 11.00
CA TYR A 161 -31.66 0.76 9.92
C TYR A 161 -32.72 0.67 8.83
N LEU A 162 -33.24 -0.54 8.54
CA LEU A 162 -34.32 -0.72 7.58
C LEU A 162 -35.64 -0.10 8.09
N GLN A 163 -35.85 -0.12 9.40
CA GLN A 163 -37.03 0.45 10.05
C GLN A 163 -36.92 1.97 10.18
N ASP A 164 -35.81 2.48 10.72
CA ASP A 164 -35.58 3.90 10.92
C ASP A 164 -34.10 4.28 10.68
N PRO A 165 -33.77 4.88 9.51
CA PRO A 165 -32.42 5.35 9.21
C PRO A 165 -31.96 6.55 10.06
N TYR A 166 -32.87 7.23 10.78
CA TYR A 166 -32.61 8.46 11.54
C TYR A 166 -33.07 8.36 13.01
N PRO A 167 -32.49 7.43 13.80
CA PRO A 167 -32.91 7.21 15.18
C PRO A 167 -32.69 8.46 16.04
N ASN A 168 -33.68 8.77 16.87
CA ASN A 168 -33.61 9.85 17.85
C ASN A 168 -32.60 9.54 18.99
N PRO A 169 -32.20 10.52 19.83
CA PRO A 169 -31.22 10.30 20.89
C PRO A 169 -31.60 9.22 21.92
N ALA A 170 -32.88 9.06 22.23
CA ALA A 170 -33.36 8.01 23.13
C ALA A 170 -33.18 6.62 22.51
N LYS A 171 -33.54 6.48 21.23
CA LYS A 171 -33.39 5.23 20.49
C LYS A 171 -31.93 4.85 20.29
N LYS A 172 -31.04 5.83 20.09
CA LYS A 172 -29.58 5.58 20.07
C LYS A 172 -29.07 5.01 21.40
N ARG A 173 -29.60 5.46 22.54
CA ARG A 173 -29.25 4.92 23.86
C ARG A 173 -29.75 3.49 24.04
N GLU A 174 -30.97 3.19 23.62
CA GLU A 174 -31.51 1.83 23.64
C GLU A 174 -30.69 0.88 22.75
N LEU A 175 -30.36 1.30 21.53
CA LEU A 175 -29.49 0.53 20.63
C LEU A 175 -28.09 0.33 21.21
N ALA A 176 -27.53 1.34 21.87
CA ALA A 176 -26.26 1.24 22.56
C ALA A 176 -26.30 0.15 23.65
N GLN A 177 -27.35 0.14 24.48
CA GLN A 177 -27.58 -0.89 25.50
C GLN A 177 -27.72 -2.29 24.88
N ALA A 178 -28.54 -2.42 23.84
CA ALA A 178 -28.78 -3.71 23.17
C ALA A 178 -27.55 -4.26 22.42
N THR A 179 -26.67 -3.39 21.94
CA THR A 179 -25.48 -3.78 21.15
C THR A 179 -24.20 -3.88 21.97
N GLY A 180 -24.19 -3.37 23.20
CA GLY A 180 -22.96 -3.20 24.00
C GLY A 180 -22.01 -2.14 23.44
N LEU A 181 -22.51 -1.20 22.63
CA LEU A 181 -21.74 -0.09 22.06
C LEU A 181 -22.04 1.21 22.81
N THR A 182 -21.22 2.24 22.58
CA THR A 182 -21.55 3.60 23.04
C THR A 182 -22.57 4.25 22.11
N ALA A 183 -23.41 5.16 22.63
CA ALA A 183 -24.37 5.91 21.83
C ALA A 183 -23.69 6.68 20.67
N THR A 184 -22.45 7.13 20.87
CA THR A 184 -21.61 7.76 19.84
C THR A 184 -21.22 6.77 18.73
N GLN A 185 -20.82 5.55 19.08
CA GLN A 185 -20.49 4.51 18.10
C GLN A 185 -21.71 4.14 17.25
N VAL A 186 -22.88 4.01 17.87
CA VAL A 186 -24.15 3.79 17.17
C VAL A 186 -24.46 4.97 16.25
N GLY A 187 -24.41 6.20 16.77
CA GLY A 187 -24.63 7.41 15.96
C GLY A 187 -23.71 7.51 14.75
N ASN A 188 -22.42 7.20 14.93
CA ASN A 188 -21.43 7.17 13.84
C ASN A 188 -21.72 6.05 12.83
N TRP A 189 -22.16 4.88 13.29
CA TRP A 189 -22.53 3.79 12.39
C TRP A 189 -23.68 4.17 11.45
N PHE A 190 -24.76 4.77 11.99
CA PHE A 190 -25.91 5.22 11.19
C PHE A 190 -25.51 6.35 10.23
N LYS A 191 -24.72 7.33 10.68
CA LYS A 191 -24.17 8.39 9.83
C LYS A 191 -23.37 7.81 8.66
N ASN A 192 -22.44 6.90 8.96
CA ASN A 192 -21.59 6.25 7.95
C ASN A 192 -22.39 5.36 7.00
N ARG A 193 -23.44 4.69 7.48
CA ARG A 193 -24.34 3.89 6.62
C ARG A 193 -25.06 4.77 5.60
N ARG A 194 -25.69 5.86 6.04
CA ARG A 194 -26.34 6.82 5.12
C ARG A 194 -25.38 7.43 4.11
N GLN A 195 -24.14 7.72 4.51
CA GLN A 195 -23.11 8.20 3.58
C GLN A 195 -22.78 7.18 2.49
N ARG A 196 -22.64 5.89 2.84
CA ARG A 196 -22.39 4.82 1.87
C ARG A 196 -23.55 4.65 0.89
N ASP A 197 -24.79 4.73 1.39
CA ASP A 197 -25.98 4.56 0.55
C ASP A 197 -26.13 5.71 -0.45
N ARG A 198 -25.86 6.96 -0.03
CA ARG A 198 -25.81 8.11 -0.96
C ARG A 198 -24.70 7.98 -2.00
N ALA A 199 -23.51 7.52 -1.60
CA ALA A 199 -22.40 7.30 -2.53
C ALA A 199 -22.71 6.21 -3.56
N ALA A 200 -23.36 5.11 -3.14
CA ALA A 200 -23.81 4.05 -4.03
C ALA A 200 -24.89 4.54 -5.01
N ALA A 201 -25.87 5.33 -4.52
CA ALA A 201 -26.90 5.92 -5.36
C ALA A 201 -26.32 6.89 -6.41
N ALA A 202 -25.34 7.71 -6.04
CA ALA A 202 -24.65 8.61 -6.98
C ALA A 202 -23.87 7.83 -8.05
N LYS A 203 -23.18 6.74 -7.67
CA LYS A 203 -22.46 5.89 -8.61
C LYS A 203 -23.42 5.25 -9.63
N ASN A 204 -24.56 4.73 -9.19
CA ASN A 204 -25.54 4.11 -10.08
C ASN A 204 -26.18 5.10 -11.07
N ARG A 205 -26.40 6.35 -10.66
CA ARG A 205 -26.89 7.41 -11.56
C ARG A 205 -25.87 7.75 -12.66
N ASN A 206 -24.59 7.84 -12.32
CA ASN A 206 -23.53 8.11 -13.31
C ASN A 206 -23.36 6.96 -14.31
N SER A 207 -23.55 5.71 -13.89
CA SER A 207 -23.51 4.55 -14.80
C SER A 207 -24.69 4.54 -15.78
N ASN A 208 -25.90 4.86 -15.33
CA ASN A 208 -27.09 4.88 -16.21
C ASN A 208 -27.04 6.01 -17.25
N ASN A 209 -26.49 7.18 -16.91
CA ASN A 209 -26.31 8.27 -17.88
C ASN A 209 -25.27 7.97 -18.97
N GLN A 210 -24.35 7.02 -18.74
CA GLN A 210 -23.42 6.54 -19.78
C GLN A 210 -24.11 5.60 -20.78
N TYR A 211 -25.11 4.82 -20.35
CA TYR A 211 -25.88 3.95 -21.24
C TYR A 211 -26.90 4.73 -22.09
N ASP A 212 -27.47 5.81 -21.57
CA ASP A 212 -28.47 6.61 -22.31
C ASP A 212 -27.86 7.61 -23.32
N SER A 213 -26.54 7.83 -23.27
CA SER A 213 -25.82 8.66 -24.27
C SER A 213 -25.32 7.86 -25.48
N GLN A 214 -25.42 6.53 -25.47
CA GLN A 214 -25.09 5.66 -26.63
C GLN A 214 -26.32 5.23 -27.45
N THR A 215 -27.53 5.34 -26.90
CA THR A 215 -28.79 5.04 -27.60
C THR A 215 -29.32 6.22 -28.41
N ALA A 216 -28.90 7.46 -28.13
CA ALA A 216 -29.32 8.67 -28.86
C ALA A 216 -28.46 9.01 -30.09
N SER A 217 -27.43 8.22 -30.42
CA SER A 217 -26.55 8.46 -31.58
C SER A 217 -26.67 7.42 -32.71
N SER A 218 -27.65 6.49 -32.62
CA SER A 218 -27.89 5.46 -33.63
C SER A 218 -29.36 5.38 -34.06
N SER A 219 -29.94 6.49 -34.51
CA SER A 219 -31.20 6.50 -35.25
C SER A 219 -30.99 7.08 -36.65
N ASN A 220 -30.13 6.40 -37.42
CA ASN A 220 -30.04 6.56 -38.87
C ASN A 220 -29.80 5.18 -39.49
N HIS A 221 -30.86 4.44 -39.80
CA HIS A 221 -31.01 3.71 -41.07
C HIS A 221 -32.30 2.86 -41.12
N ASN A 222 -33.15 3.24 -42.08
CA ASN A 222 -33.99 2.44 -42.97
C ASN A 222 -34.46 1.05 -42.50
N TYR A 223 -35.76 0.96 -42.21
CA TYR A 223 -36.54 -0.26 -42.43
C TYR A 223 -37.48 -0.05 -43.61
N SER A 224 -37.32 -0.86 -44.66
CA SER A 224 -38.32 -1.09 -45.71
C SER A 224 -39.10 -2.38 -45.39
N PRO A 225 -40.39 -2.49 -45.74
CA PRO A 225 -41.23 -3.63 -45.38
C PRO A 225 -41.11 -4.76 -46.43
N PRO A 226 -41.25 -6.04 -46.05
CA PRO A 226 -41.35 -7.14 -47.03
C PRO A 226 -42.81 -7.45 -47.40
N SER A 227 -42.99 -7.70 -48.69
CA SER A 227 -44.23 -8.00 -49.42
C SER A 227 -44.78 -9.42 -49.17
N SER A 228 -46.10 -9.55 -49.34
CA SER A 228 -46.92 -10.76 -49.32
C SER A 228 -46.55 -11.83 -50.37
N PRO A 229 -47.07 -13.05 -50.21
CA PRO A 229 -47.58 -13.83 -51.34
C PRO A 229 -49.07 -14.23 -51.17
N GLU A 230 -49.76 -14.11 -52.30
CA GLU A 230 -51.15 -14.45 -52.70
C GLU A 230 -51.12 -15.92 -53.25
N LEU A 231 -52.07 -16.87 -53.12
CA LEU A 231 -53.47 -17.02 -53.58
C LEU A 231 -53.98 -18.41 -53.06
N ASP A 232 -55.13 -18.55 -52.37
CA ASP A 232 -56.53 -18.87 -52.83
C ASP A 232 -56.80 -20.35 -53.27
N PRO A 233 -58.06 -20.89 -53.31
CA PRO A 233 -59.35 -20.45 -52.73
C PRO A 233 -60.27 -21.58 -52.12
N ASP A 234 -61.37 -21.13 -51.49
CA ASP A 234 -62.75 -21.69 -51.40
C ASP A 234 -63.11 -22.99 -50.63
N VAL A 235 -64.04 -22.87 -49.66
CA VAL A 235 -65.43 -23.42 -49.66
C VAL A 235 -66.05 -23.38 -48.24
N THR A 236 -67.26 -22.81 -48.22
CA THR A 236 -68.35 -22.73 -47.22
C THR A 236 -68.62 -24.03 -46.41
N ASP A 237 -69.09 -23.98 -45.15
CA ASP A 237 -70.43 -23.56 -44.65
C ASP A 237 -70.33 -23.14 -43.16
#